data_AF-A0A8U0FXT9-F1
#
_entry.id   AF-A0A8U0FXT9-F1
#
_cell.length_a   1.000
_cell.length_b   1.000
_cell.length_c   1.000
_cell.angle_alpha   90.00
_cell.angle_beta   90.00
_cell.angle_gamma   90.00
#
_symmetry.space_group_name_H-M   'P 1'
#
loop_
_entity.id
_entity.type
_entity.pdbx_description
1 polymer ?
#
loop_
_entity_poly.entity_id
_entity_poly.type
_entity_poly.pdbx_seq_one_letter_code
_entity_poly.pdbx_strand_id
1 'polypeptide(L)'
;MVRIERCGAALCGYALTEASSRGESVLVNMKPKTHDSWTGSIYSRSSGSTYYGTMTLTASGRLRVEACALGHFWCSGNDWTRVEERQQKVITTSRQWGARS
;
A
#
# COMPACT_ATOMS: atom_id res chain seq x y z
N MET A 1 4.64 -2.75 -5.05
CA MET A 1 3.21 -2.59 -4.67
C MET A 1 3.08 -2.81 -3.16
N VAL A 2 2.17 -2.10 -2.51
CA VAL A 2 2.00 -2.15 -1.05
C VAL A 2 0.58 -2.60 -0.72
N ARG A 3 0.45 -3.63 0.11
CA ARG A 3 -0.82 -4.06 0.68
C ARG A 3 -1.04 -3.34 1.99
N ILE A 4 -2.15 -2.62 2.09
CA ILE A 4 -2.57 -1.92 3.31
C ILE A 4 -3.65 -2.74 3.97
N GLU A 5 -3.48 -3.05 5.25
CA GLU A 5 -4.44 -3.82 6.04
C GLU A 5 -4.52 -3.32 7.48
N ARG A 6 -5.55 -3.76 8.21
CA ARG A 6 -5.69 -3.44 9.63
C ARG A 6 -4.71 -4.26 10.47
N CYS A 7 -4.00 -3.58 11.37
CA CYS A 7 -3.13 -4.17 12.38
C CYS A 7 -3.59 -3.69 13.76
N GLY A 8 -4.65 -4.31 14.29
CA GLY A 8 -5.38 -3.81 15.45
C GLY A 8 -6.20 -2.55 15.10
N ALA A 9 -6.02 -1.49 15.89
CA ALA A 9 -6.71 -0.21 15.68
C ALA A 9 -6.09 0.69 14.60
N ALA A 10 -4.91 0.32 14.09
CA ALA A 10 -4.18 1.09 13.08
C ALA A 10 -4.20 0.40 11.71
N LEU A 11 -3.74 1.12 10.69
CA LEU A 11 -3.40 0.58 9.39
C LEU A 11 -1.90 0.32 9.30
N CYS A 12 -1.54 -0.82 8.73
CA CYS A 12 -0.18 -1.20 8.40
C CYS A 12 -0.08 -1.48 6.91
N GLY A 13 1.09 -1.21 6.34
CA GLY A 13 1.36 -1.37 4.92
C GLY A 13 2.59 -2.24 4.74
N TYR A 14 2.47 -3.26 3.88
CA TYR A 14 3.55 -4.19 3.61
C TYR A 14 3.85 -4.25 2.12
N ALA A 15 5.13 -4.26 1.77
CA ALA A 15 5.56 -4.53 0.40
C ALA A 15 5.17 -5.96 0.03
N LEU A 16 4.49 -6.13 -1.11
CA LEU A 16 4.20 -7.46 -1.64
C LEU A 16 5.48 -8.04 -2.26
N THR A 17 5.70 -9.32 -2.04
CA THR A 17 6.73 -10.13 -2.70
C THR A 17 6.06 -11.32 -3.38
N GLU A 18 6.79 -12.02 -4.24
CA GLU A 18 6.31 -13.25 -4.87
C GLU A 18 5.90 -14.33 -3.85
N ALA A 19 6.53 -14.32 -2.67
CA ALA A 19 6.33 -15.32 -1.64
C ALA A 19 5.33 -14.90 -0.55
N SER A 20 5.09 -13.61 -0.35
CA SER A 20 4.31 -13.11 0.79
C SER A 20 3.57 -11.82 0.50
N SER A 21 2.34 -11.76 1.02
CA SER A 21 1.56 -10.51 1.05
C SER A 21 1.87 -9.59 2.22
N ARG A 22 2.70 -10.07 3.16
CA ARG A 22 3.29 -9.33 4.27
C ARG A 22 4.80 -9.44 4.17
N GLY A 23 5.38 -8.78 3.17
CA GLY A 23 6.83 -8.63 3.09
C GLY A 23 7.31 -7.60 4.11
N GLU A 24 8.17 -6.70 3.65
CA GLU A 24 8.69 -5.63 4.51
C GLU A 24 7.61 -4.62 4.88
N SER A 25 7.67 -4.12 6.12
CA SER A 25 6.78 -3.04 6.56
C SER A 25 7.21 -1.71 5.95
N VAL A 26 6.26 -1.03 5.31
CA VAL A 26 6.43 0.30 4.70
C VAL A 26 5.65 1.35 5.50
N LEU A 27 4.40 1.03 5.86
CA LEU A 27 3.55 1.89 6.70
C LEU A 27 3.39 1.23 8.07
N VAL A 28 3.73 1.95 9.12
CA VAL A 28 3.79 1.44 10.49
C VAL A 28 2.83 2.23 11.37
N ASN A 29 1.87 1.52 11.97
CA ASN A 29 0.96 2.05 12.99
C ASN A 29 0.25 3.35 12.56
N MET A 30 -0.28 3.39 11.34
CA MET A 30 -0.99 4.55 10.81
C MET A 30 -2.36 4.65 11.48
N LYS A 31 -2.47 5.55 12.45
CA LYS A 31 -3.68 5.76 13.25
C LYS A 31 -4.57 6.82 12.61
N PRO A 32 -5.89 6.65 12.64
CA PRO A 32 -6.82 7.64 12.10
C PRO A 32 -6.66 8.97 12.84
N LYS A 33 -6.52 10.05 12.09
CA LYS A 33 -6.53 11.44 12.57
C LYS A 33 -7.86 12.11 12.22
N THR A 34 -8.38 11.86 11.02
CA THR A 34 -9.72 12.26 10.58
C THR A 34 -10.35 11.09 9.80
N HIS A 35 -11.55 11.28 9.24
CA HIS A 35 -12.21 10.27 8.42
C HIS A 35 -11.34 9.76 7.26
N ASP A 36 -10.62 10.68 6.61
CA ASP A 36 -9.82 10.41 5.40
C ASP A 36 -8.31 10.61 5.61
N SER A 37 -7.85 10.70 6.87
CA SER A 37 -6.43 10.93 7.16
C SER A 37 -5.92 10.05 8.29
N TRP A 38 -4.70 9.55 8.12
CA TRP A 38 -3.97 8.75 9.10
C TRP A 38 -2.56 9.29 9.30
N THR A 39 -2.04 9.11 10.51
CA THR A 39 -0.67 9.49 10.88
C THR A 39 0.03 8.36 11.60
N GLY A 40 1.31 8.17 11.34
CA GLY A 40 2.12 7.13 11.94
C GLY A 40 3.57 7.25 11.47
N SER A 41 4.16 6.14 11.06
CA SER A 41 5.55 6.11 10.60
C SER A 41 5.69 5.41 9.25
N ILE A 42 6.64 5.90 8.44
CA ILE A 42 7.01 5.31 7.17
C ILE A 42 8.44 4.80 7.27
N TYR A 43 8.62 3.51 7.03
CA TYR A 43 9.95 2.91 6.94
C TYR A 43 10.44 2.94 5.50
N SER A 44 11.64 3.48 5.29
CA SER A 44 12.29 3.50 3.99
C SER A 44 13.45 2.53 3.98
N ARG A 45 13.34 1.45 3.20
CA ARG A 45 14.45 0.51 3.01
C ARG A 45 15.67 1.19 2.40
N SER A 46 15.47 2.10 1.44
CA SER A 46 16.57 2.72 0.71
C SER A 46 17.50 3.54 1.61
N SER A 47 16.95 4.14 2.67
CA SER A 47 17.72 4.91 3.66
C SER A 47 17.89 4.20 5.01
N GLY A 48 17.26 3.04 5.22
CA GLY A 48 17.24 2.32 6.49
C GLY A 48 16.62 3.11 7.65
N SER A 49 15.87 4.17 7.34
CA SER A 49 15.37 5.14 8.32
C SER A 49 13.86 5.12 8.43
N THR A 50 13.35 5.52 9.59
CA THR A 50 11.91 5.68 9.84
C THR A 50 11.57 7.17 9.92
N TYR A 51 10.57 7.57 9.15
CA TYR A 51 10.10 8.95 9.04
C TYR A 51 8.71 9.10 9.62
N TYR A 52 8.33 10.32 9.99
CA TYR A 52 6.95 10.60 10.33
C TYR A 52 6.09 10.50 9.07
N GLY A 53 5.02 9.71 9.13
CA GLY A 53 4.17 9.42 7.98
C GLY A 53 2.79 10.05 8.10
N THR A 54 2.30 10.63 7.01
CA THR A 54 0.90 11.03 6.84
C THR A 54 0.31 10.36 5.60
N MET A 55 -0.92 9.86 5.74
CA MET A 55 -1.72 9.34 4.64
C MET A 55 -3.01 10.12 4.56
N THR A 56 -3.37 10.57 3.37
CA THR A 56 -4.63 11.29 3.15
C THR A 56 -5.32 10.74 1.90
N LEU A 57 -6.57 10.30 2.06
CA LEU A 57 -7.42 9.92 0.93
C LEU A 57 -7.97 11.19 0.29
N THR A 58 -7.60 11.40 -0.97
CA THR A 58 -8.06 12.55 -1.75
C THR A 58 -9.46 12.28 -2.31
N ALA A 59 -10.18 13.35 -2.67
CA ALA A 59 -11.51 13.24 -3.30
C ALA A 59 -11.52 12.40 -4.59
N SER A 60 -10.38 12.31 -5.28
CA SER A 60 -10.19 11.48 -6.48
C SER A 60 -10.05 9.98 -6.21
N GLY A 61 -10.05 9.56 -4.94
CA GLY A 61 -9.80 8.17 -4.53
C GLY A 61 -8.31 7.76 -4.51
N ARG A 62 -7.40 8.70 -4.80
CA ARG A 62 -5.95 8.51 -4.64
C ARG A 62 -5.54 8.69 -3.19
N LEU A 63 -4.53 7.94 -2.76
CA LEU A 63 -3.96 8.01 -1.43
C LEU A 63 -2.65 8.80 -1.47
N ARG A 64 -2.66 10.03 -0.95
CA ARG A 64 -1.46 10.85 -0.77
C ARG A 64 -0.66 10.28 0.40
N VAL A 65 0.58 9.87 0.17
CA VAL A 65 1.49 9.34 1.22
C VAL A 65 2.70 10.24 1.33
N GLU A 66 2.90 10.81 2.52
CA GLU A 66 3.95 11.79 2.80
C GLU A 66 4.81 11.35 3.98
N ALA A 67 6.13 11.38 3.77
CA ALA A 67 7.14 11.15 4.78
C ALA A 67 7.84 12.46 5.11
N CYS A 68 7.82 12.86 6.39
CA CYS A 68 8.44 14.09 6.86
C CYS A 68 9.68 13.80 7.70
N ALA A 69 10.76 14.53 7.42
CA ALA A 69 12.00 14.55 8.19
C ALA A 69 12.14 15.87 8.97
N LEU A 70 13.04 15.89 9.95
CA LEU A 70 13.41 17.07 10.76
C LEU A 70 12.20 17.83 11.33
N GLY A 71 11.58 17.28 12.37
CA GLY A 71 10.52 17.99 13.10
C GLY A 71 9.25 18.24 12.27
N HIS A 72 8.94 17.39 11.31
CA HIS A 72 7.75 17.47 10.43
C HIS A 72 7.77 18.59 9.38
N PHE A 73 8.87 19.33 9.24
CA PHE A 73 8.94 20.46 8.31
C PHE A 73 9.29 20.05 6.88
N TRP A 74 10.07 18.98 6.70
CA TRP A 74 10.53 18.57 5.37
C TRP A 74 9.81 17.31 4.90
N CYS A 75 8.65 17.49 4.27
CA CYS A 75 7.83 16.39 3.77
C CYS A 75 8.07 16.12 2.29
N SER A 76 8.26 14.85 1.95
CA SER A 76 8.27 14.35 0.58
C SER A 76 7.26 13.23 0.45
N GLY A 77 6.55 13.18 -0.66
CA GLY A 77 5.47 12.22 -0.81
C GLY A 77 5.00 12.04 -2.24
N ASN A 78 4.26 10.95 -2.45
CA ASN A 78 3.74 10.55 -3.74
C ASN A 78 2.27 10.13 -3.61
N ASP A 79 1.55 10.20 -4.71
CA ASP A 79 0.17 9.76 -4.79
C ASP A 79 0.11 8.30 -5.20
N TRP A 80 -0.51 7.47 -4.37
CA TRP A 80 -0.73 6.07 -4.65
C TRP A 80 -2.12 5.87 -5.21
N THR A 81 -2.19 5.10 -6.28
CA THR A 81 -3.45 4.63 -6.84
C THR A 81 -3.77 3.25 -6.29
N ARG A 82 -5.07 2.94 -6.20
CA ARG A 82 -5.48 1.57 -5.96
C ARG A 82 -5.10 0.74 -7.18
N VAL A 83 -4.49 -0.41 -6.93
CA VAL A 83 -4.36 -1.42 -7.98
C VAL A 83 -5.74 -2.04 -8.10
N GLU A 84 -6.42 -1.80 -9.22
CA GLU A 84 -7.58 -2.61 -9.58
C GLU A 84 -7.07 -4.04 -9.74
N GLU A 85 -7.66 -4.99 -9.00
CA GLU A 85 -7.42 -6.42 -9.21
C GLU A 85 -7.85 -6.73 -10.65
N ARG A 86 -6.94 -6.59 -11.61
CA ARG A 86 -7.19 -7.08 -12.95
C ARG A 86 -7.37 -8.57 -12.75
N GLN A 87 -8.61 -9.02 -12.88
CA GLN A 87 -9.02 -10.40 -12.93
C GLN A 87 -8.19 -11.10 -14.02
N GLN A 88 -6.99 -11.54 -13.68
CA GLN A 88 -6.38 -12.75 -14.22
C GLN A 88 -7.18 -13.95 -13.69
N LYS A 89 -8.50 -13.84 -13.69
CA LYS A 89 -9.40 -14.96 -13.61
C LYS A 89 -9.42 -15.52 -15.03
N VAL A 90 -8.47 -16.42 -15.29
CA VAL A 90 -8.81 -17.65 -16.00
C VAL A 90 -9.56 -17.41 -17.32
N ILE A 91 -8.95 -16.69 -18.28
CA ILE A 91 -9.22 -16.96 -19.70
C ILE A 91 -8.15 -17.95 -20.18
N THR A 92 -8.01 -19.03 -19.43
CA THR A 92 -7.19 -20.19 -19.77
C THR A 92 -8.01 -21.39 -19.39
N THR A 93 -9.03 -21.69 -20.22
CA THR A 93 -9.58 -23.04 -20.49
C THR A 93 -10.84 -22.85 -21.33
N SER A 94 -10.72 -22.95 -22.64
CA SER A 94 -11.81 -23.38 -23.54
C SER A 94 -11.35 -23.70 -24.96
N ARG A 95 -10.08 -23.43 -25.31
CA ARG A 95 -9.51 -23.81 -26.62
C ARG A 95 -8.47 -24.92 -26.51
N GLN A 96 -8.84 -26.08 -25.99
CA GLN A 96 -8.23 -27.35 -26.43
C GLN A 96 -8.97 -28.53 -25.78
N TRP A 97 -9.22 -29.56 -26.60
CA TRP A 97 -9.77 -30.88 -26.29
C TRP A 97 -11.29 -31.10 -26.39
N GLY A 98 -11.72 -31.53 -27.58
CA GLY A 98 -12.97 -32.25 -27.79
C GLY A 98 -12.99 -32.91 -29.17
N ALA A 99 -12.56 -34.19 -29.23
CA ALA A 99 -12.74 -35.20 -30.30
C ALA A 99 -12.15 -34.86 -31.69
N ARG A 100 -11.23 -35.61 -32.32
CA ARG A 100 -10.94 -37.05 -32.32
C ARG A 100 -12.21 -37.91 -32.39
N SER A 101 -12.79 -38.00 -33.58
CA SER A 101 -13.54 -39.15 -34.12
C SER A 101 -13.56 -39.03 -35.64
#